data_AF-A0A1C0U6S1-F1
#
_entry.id   AF-A0A1C0U6S1-F1
#
_cell.length_a   1.000
_cell.length_b   1.000
_cell.length_c   1.000
_cell.angle_alpha   90.00
_cell.angle_beta   90.00
_cell.angle_gamma   90.00
#
_symmetry.space_group_name_H-M   'P 1'
#
loop_
_entity.id
_entity.type
_entity.pdbx_description
1 polymer ?
#
loop_
_entity_poly.entity_id
_entity_poly.type
_entity_poly.pdbx_seq_one_letter_code
_entity_poly.pdbx_strand_id
1 'polypeptide(L)' 'MNDQALENGRRKIARECLSELTALNKYDDKAVTAILDKYTQQFKLIMNEHHMKFSAKSVLSYYIRGLQKERIDK' A
#
# COMPACT_ATOMS: atom_id res chain seq x y z
N MET A 1 -14.09 9.11 -12.49
CA MET A 1 -13.49 9.08 -11.14
C MET A 1 -12.58 10.28 -11.02
N ASN A 2 -12.71 11.12 -9.98
CA ASN A 2 -11.81 12.25 -9.78
C ASN A 2 -10.43 11.73 -9.35
N ASP A 3 -9.34 12.34 -9.82
CA ASP A 3 -7.96 11.89 -9.51
C ASP A 3 -7.73 11.82 -7.99
N GLN A 4 -8.31 12.79 -7.27
CA GLN A 4 -8.30 12.86 -5.81
C GLN A 4 -9.01 11.68 -5.12
N ALA A 5 -10.09 11.14 -5.70
CA ALA A 5 -10.78 9.97 -5.14
C ALA A 5 -9.93 8.70 -5.32
N LEU A 6 -9.21 8.60 -6.42
CA LEU A 6 -8.27 7.50 -6.67
C LEU A 6 -7.05 7.60 -5.75
N GLU A 7 -6.46 8.78 -5.57
CA GLU A 7 -5.38 9.01 -4.60
C GLU A 7 -5.80 8.67 -3.18
N ASN A 8 -6.99 9.12 -2.76
CA ASN A 8 -7.49 8.83 -1.42
C ASN A 8 -7.73 7.31 -1.23
N GLY A 9 -8.20 6.62 -2.27
CA GLY A 9 -8.28 5.16 -2.32
C GLY A 9 -6.93 4.48 -2.17
N ARG A 10 -5.91 4.92 -2.92
CA ARG A 10 -4.53 4.39 -2.85
C ARG A 10 -3.92 4.56 -1.47
N ARG A 11 -4.06 5.77 -0.90
CA ARG A 11 -3.55 6.07 0.44
C ARG A 11 -4.28 5.26 1.51
N LYS A 12 -5.58 5.01 1.35
CA LYS A 12 -6.36 4.14 2.23
C LYS A 12 -5.85 2.69 2.19
N ILE A 13 -5.73 2.10 0.99
CA ILE A 13 -5.19 0.74 0.81
C ILE A 13 -3.79 0.60 1.43
N ALA A 14 -2.90 1.55 1.16
CA ALA A 14 -1.55 1.54 1.71
C ALA A 14 -1.54 1.68 3.25
N ARG A 15 -2.44 2.48 3.82
CA ARG A 15 -2.60 2.61 5.27
C ARG A 15 -3.13 1.33 5.91
N GLU A 16 -4.12 0.68 5.30
CA GLU A 16 -4.65 -0.60 5.77
C GLU A 16 -3.58 -1.70 5.71
N CYS A 17 -2.83 -1.76 4.59
CA CYS A 17 -1.68 -2.66 4.45
C CYS A 17 -0.64 -2.43 5.54
N LEU A 18 -0.22 -1.17 5.76
CA LEU A 18 0.71 -0.84 6.83
C LEU A 18 0.15 -1.20 8.21
N SER A 19 -1.15 -0.98 8.46
CA SER A 19 -1.78 -1.30 9.72
C SER A 19 -1.76 -2.81 10.00
N GLU A 20 -2.13 -3.64 9.02
CA GLU A 20 -2.04 -5.11 9.13
C GLU A 20 -0.59 -5.55 9.33
N LEU A 21 0.37 -4.98 8.59
CA LEU A 21 1.80 -5.25 8.75
C LEU A 21 2.31 -4.89 10.14
N THR A 22 1.86 -3.77 10.72
CA THR A 22 2.23 -3.36 12.09
C THR A 22 1.49 -4.13 13.18
N ALA A 23 0.32 -4.70 12.87
CA ALA A 23 -0.44 -5.54 13.79
C ALA A 23 0.14 -6.95 13.89
N LEU A 24 1.04 -7.34 12.99
CA LEU A 24 1.81 -8.57 13.12
C LEU A 24 2.69 -8.48 14.37
N ASN A 25 2.35 -9.29 15.38
CA ASN A 25 3.10 -9.38 16.63
C ASN A 25 4.56 -9.83 16.42
N LYS A 26 4.82 -10.59 15.35
CA LYS A 26 6.17 -11.00 14.92
C LYS A 26 6.29 -10.80 13.42
N TYR A 27 7.49 -10.43 12.96
CA TYR A 27 7.77 -10.41 11.53
C TYR A 27 7.70 -11.84 10.99
N ASP A 28 6.67 -12.14 10.21
CA ASP A 28 6.46 -13.42 9.57
C ASP A 28 6.42 -13.21 8.06
N ASP A 29 7.45 -13.67 7.35
CA ASP A 29 7.64 -13.39 5.93
C ASP A 29 6.47 -13.91 5.07
N LYS A 30 5.84 -15.03 5.48
CA LYS A 30 4.66 -15.58 4.80
C LYS A 30 3.44 -14.70 5.02
N ALA A 31 3.20 -14.27 6.26
CA ALA A 31 2.09 -13.36 6.57
C ALA A 31 2.28 -12.00 5.89
N VAL A 32 3.50 -11.44 5.94
CA VAL A 32 3.87 -10.21 5.25
C VAL A 32 3.64 -10.33 3.75
N THR A 33 4.09 -11.42 3.13
CA THR A 33 3.88 -11.67 1.69
C THR A 33 2.40 -11.80 1.37
N ALA A 34 1.61 -12.53 2.17
CA ALA A 34 0.17 -12.68 1.95
C ALA A 34 -0.60 -11.35 2.07
N ILE A 35 -0.25 -10.54 3.07
CA ILE A 35 -0.82 -9.20 3.26
C ILE A 35 -0.46 -8.32 2.05
N LEU A 36 0.82 -8.25 1.69
CA LEU A 36 1.27 -7.45 0.55
C LEU A 36 0.61 -7.90 -0.76
N ASP A 37 0.46 -9.20 -0.99
CA ASP A 37 -0.15 -9.74 -2.21
C ASP A 37 -1.63 -9.35 -2.31
N LYS A 38 -2.40 -9.58 -1.24
CA LYS A 38 -3.82 -9.16 -1.11
C LYS A 38 -4.00 -7.68 -1.45
N TYR A 39 -3.21 -6.81 -0.82
CA TYR A 39 -3.30 -5.37 -1.05
C TYR A 39 -2.75 -4.96 -2.42
N THR A 40 -1.77 -5.67 -2.97
CA THR A 40 -1.26 -5.43 -4.32
C THR A 40 -2.32 -5.69 -5.37
N GLN A 41 -3.11 -6.77 -5.23
CA GLN A 41 -4.23 -7.05 -6.12
C GLN A 41 -5.29 -5.94 -6.08
N GLN A 42 -5.67 -5.46 -4.89
CA GLN A 42 -6.61 -4.35 -4.74
C GLN A 42 -6.06 -3.04 -5.28
N PHE A 43 -4.77 -2.77 -5.05
CA PHE A 43 -4.11 -1.56 -5.53
C PHE A 43 -4.07 -1.49 -7.06
N LYS A 44 -3.86 -2.63 -7.72
CA LYS A 44 -3.83 -2.74 -9.19
C LYS A 44 -5.14 -2.30 -9.85
N LEU A 45 -6.29 -2.46 -9.17
CA LEU A 45 -7.60 -2.04 -9.68
C LEU A 45 -7.79 -0.51 -9.67
N ILE A 46 -7.02 0.21 -8.86
CA ILE A 46 -7.13 1.68 -8.71
C ILE A 46 -5.87 2.43 -9.17
N MET A 47 -4.95 1.71 -9.84
CA MET A 47 -3.79 2.31 -10.51
C MET A 47 -4.24 3.09 -11.75
N ASN A 48 -3.67 4.28 -11.93
CA ASN A 48 -3.84 5.07 -13.15
C ASN A 48 -2.81 4.65 -14.22
N GLU A 49 -3.00 5.04 -15.47
CA GLU A 49 -2.10 4.73 -16.59
C GLU A 49 -0.64 5.14 -16.32
N HIS A 50 -0.43 6.26 -15.62
CA HIS A 50 0.91 6.69 -15.20
C HIS A 50 1.61 5.69 -14.27
N HIS A 51 0.84 4.98 -13.45
CA HIS A 51 1.37 3.96 -12.54
C HIS A 51 1.52 2.60 -13.22
N MET A 52 0.83 2.33 -14.34
CA MET A 52 0.96 1.06 -15.08
C MET A 52 2.36 0.84 -15.66
N LYS A 53 3.18 1.90 -15.75
CA LYS A 53 4.61 1.81 -16.06
C LYS A 53 5.44 1.17 -14.95
N PHE A 54 4.91 1.10 -13.73
CA PHE A 54 5.57 0.55 -12.55
C PHE A 54 4.80 -0.67 -12.03
N SER A 55 5.51 -1.59 -11.38
CA SER A 55 4.85 -2.72 -10.71
C SER A 55 3.97 -2.20 -9.57
N ALA A 56 2.75 -2.71 -9.46
CA ALA A 56 1.81 -2.40 -8.37
C ALA A 56 2.47 -2.55 -6.99
N LYS A 57 3.33 -3.56 -6.84
CA LYS A 57 4.11 -3.81 -5.62
C LYS A 57 5.06 -2.65 -5.29
N SER A 58 5.74 -2.09 -6.30
CA SER A 58 6.67 -0.97 -6.12
C SER A 58 5.94 0.30 -5.72
N VAL A 59 4.79 0.59 -6.36
CA VAL A 59 3.98 1.76 -6.02
C VAL A 59 3.39 1.61 -4.62
N LEU A 60 2.81 0.45 -4.28
CA LEU A 60 2.30 0.18 -2.94
C LEU A 60 3.41 0.35 -1.87
N SER A 61 4.60 -0.19 -2.13
CA SER A 61 5.75 -0.05 -1.22
C SER A 61 6.18 1.41 -1.02
N TYR A 62 6.11 2.23 -2.08
CA TYR A 62 6.40 3.67 -1.99
C TYR A 62 5.41 4.38 -1.04
N TYR A 63 4.11 4.12 -1.21
CA TYR A 63 3.08 4.69 -0.33
C TYR A 63 3.24 4.21 1.12
N ILE A 64 3.48 2.91 1.35
CA ILE A 64 3.71 2.36 2.68
C ILE A 64 4.90 3.05 3.36
N ARG A 65 6.04 3.20 2.66
CA ARG A 65 7.22 3.90 3.21
C ARG A 65 6.94 5.37 3.53
N GLY A 66 6.18 6.07 2.68
CA GLY A 66 5.75 7.45 2.96
C GLY A 66 4.91 7.55 4.23
N LEU A 67 3.95 6.64 4.41
CA LEU A 67 3.11 6.56 5.61
C LEU A 67 3.90 6.15 6.87
N GLN A 68 4.89 5.27 6.73
CA GLN A 68 5.79 4.91 7.84
C GLN A 68 6.61 6.11 8.30
N LYS A 69 7.17 6.90 7.36
CA LYS A 69 7.89 8.13 7.71
C LYS A 69 6.98 9.15 8.39
N GLU A 70 5.77 9.37 7.87
CA GLU A 70 4.78 10.27 8.49
C GLU A 70 4.36 9.83 9.91
N ARG A 71 4.37 8.52 10.19
CA ARG A 71 4.10 7.98 11.53
C ARG A 71 5.28 8.07 12.50
N ILE A 72 6.52 8.06 12.01
CA ILE A 72 7.73 8.16 12.84
C ILE A 72 8.06 9.62 13.18
N ASP A 73 7.66 10.57 12.32
CA ASP A 73 7.88 12.01 12.49
C ASP A 73 6.85 12.70 13.40
N LYS A 74 5.83 11.97 13.90
CA LYS A 74 4.78 12.45 14.80
C LYS A 74 4.98 11.95 16.22
#